data_AF-A0A7L6A620-F1
#
_entry.id   AF-A0A7L6A620-F1
#
_cell.length_a   1.000
_cell.length_b   1.000
_cell.length_c   1.000
_cell.angle_alpha   90.00
_cell.angle_beta   90.00
_cell.angle_gamma   90.00
#
_symmetry.space_group_name_H-M   'P 1'
#
loop_
_entity.id
_entity.type
_entity.pdbx_description
1 polymer ?
#
loop_
_entity_poly.entity_id
_entity_poly.type
_entity_poly.pdbx_seq_one_letter_code
_entity_poly.pdbx_strand_id
1 'polypeptide(L)'
;MSSPVLDRADQLMRRRRARSADSDDVPVLVDAFDPETDIPVLLDAEPAVAARAPQPEIKPVAEPRTGVALDREMLDIIAHELARRVHDRLAAELPAIVETTIREFLSEPGIVALIRPRD
;
A
#
# COMPACT_ATOMS: atom_id res chain seq x y z
N MET A 1 19.79 39.97 -10.14
CA MET A 1 19.89 39.54 -8.73
C MET A 1 19.55 38.06 -8.67
N SER A 2 20.54 37.18 -8.51
CA SER A 2 20.30 35.74 -8.36
C SER A 2 19.47 35.51 -7.10
N SER A 3 18.42 34.68 -7.20
CA SER A 3 17.58 34.38 -6.03
C SER A 3 18.32 33.36 -5.15
N PRO A 4 18.45 33.62 -3.83
CA PRO A 4 19.13 32.70 -2.91
C PRO A 4 18.45 31.32 -2.83
N VAL A 5 17.15 31.25 -3.19
CA VAL A 5 16.40 30.00 -3.28
C VAL A 5 16.86 29.18 -4.48
N LEU A 6 17.07 29.83 -5.63
CA LEU A 6 17.53 29.16 -6.85
C LEU A 6 18.97 28.67 -6.68
N ASP A 7 19.85 29.47 -6.09
CA ASP A 7 21.25 29.08 -5.84
C ASP A 7 21.35 27.87 -4.89
N ARG A 8 20.51 27.83 -3.85
CA ARG A 8 20.42 26.68 -2.93
C ARG A 8 19.87 25.44 -3.63
N ALA A 9 18.85 25.58 -4.47
CA ALA A 9 18.28 24.49 -5.24
C ALA A 9 19.32 23.90 -6.21
N ASP A 10 20.07 24.76 -6.90
CA ASP A 10 21.10 24.36 -7.84
C ASP A 10 22.26 23.62 -7.14
N GLN A 11 22.67 24.09 -5.95
CA GLN A 11 23.63 23.37 -5.10
C GLN A 11 23.12 22.00 -4.68
N LEU A 12 21.85 21.87 -4.30
CA LEU A 12 21.25 20.60 -3.92
C LEU A 12 21.21 19.62 -5.11
N MET A 13 20.84 20.10 -6.30
CA MET A 13 20.81 19.29 -7.51
C MET A 13 22.20 18.79 -7.91
N ARG A 14 23.24 19.64 -7.82
CA ARG A 14 24.63 19.25 -8.08
C ARG A 14 25.13 18.21 -7.07
N ARG A 15 24.79 18.35 -5.79
CA ARG A 15 25.15 17.38 -4.74
C ARG A 15 24.43 16.03 -4.88
N ARG A 16 23.21 16.01 -5.43
CA ARG A 16 22.48 14.75 -5.72
C ARG A 16 23.11 14.02 -6.89
N ARG A 17 23.46 14.75 -7.96
CA ARG A 17 24.03 14.16 -9.17
C ARG A 17 25.44 13.59 -8.96
N ALA A 18 26.25 14.21 -8.09
CA ALA A 18 27.54 13.65 -7.67
C ALA A 18 27.41 12.37 -6.83
N ARG A 19 26.39 12.28 -5.96
CA ARG A 19 26.15 11.07 -5.14
C ARG A 19 25.58 9.89 -5.91
N SER A 20 24.89 10.10 -7.04
CA SER A 20 24.35 8.99 -7.84
C SER A 20 25.39 8.35 -8.76
N ALA A 21 26.53 9.00 -9.02
CA ALA A 21 27.57 8.49 -9.92
C ALA A 21 28.55 7.51 -9.22
N ASP A 22 28.64 7.57 -7.88
CA ASP A 22 29.47 6.67 -7.05
C ASP A 22 28.65 5.53 -6.39
N SER A 23 27.35 5.42 -6.69
CA SER A 23 26.41 4.50 -6.03
C SER A 23 25.96 3.38 -6.97
N ASP A 24 26.91 2.72 -7.65
CA ASP A 24 26.63 1.49 -8.42
C ASP A 24 26.58 0.23 -7.53
N ASP A 25 27.02 0.32 -6.26
CA ASP A 25 26.67 -0.68 -5.24
C ASP A 25 25.27 -0.38 -4.72
N VAL A 26 24.26 -0.80 -5.49
CA VAL A 26 22.88 -0.89 -4.99
C VAL A 26 22.86 -2.09 -4.04
N PRO A 27 22.72 -1.89 -2.72
CA PRO A 27 22.56 -3.03 -1.83
C PRO A 27 21.30 -3.78 -2.26
N VAL A 28 21.45 -5.05 -2.59
CA VAL A 28 20.31 -5.94 -2.80
C VAL A 28 19.59 -5.98 -1.46
N LEU A 29 18.43 -5.33 -1.39
CA LEU A 29 17.55 -5.41 -0.24
C LEU A 29 17.01 -6.82 -0.23
N VAL A 30 17.69 -7.70 0.50
CA VAL A 30 17.12 -9.00 0.87
C VAL A 30 16.01 -8.65 1.84
N ASP A 31 14.78 -8.68 1.35
CA ASP A 31 13.60 -8.48 2.16
C ASP A 31 13.66 -9.49 3.32
N ALA A 32 13.80 -8.98 4.53
CA ALA A 32 13.91 -9.80 5.73
C ALA A 32 12.53 -10.33 6.09
N PHE A 33 12.14 -11.47 5.50
CA PHE A 33 10.90 -12.15 5.82
C PHE A 33 11.10 -13.12 6.99
N ASP A 34 10.08 -13.22 7.85
CA ASP A 34 10.02 -14.28 8.85
C ASP A 34 9.71 -15.62 8.15
N PRO A 35 10.59 -16.64 8.22
CA PRO A 35 10.44 -17.88 7.44
C PRO A 35 9.21 -18.72 7.83
N GLU A 36 8.63 -18.47 9.00
CA GLU A 36 7.42 -19.19 9.44
C GLU A 36 6.13 -18.51 8.99
N THR A 37 6.11 -17.18 8.83
CA THR A 37 4.89 -16.42 8.55
C THR A 37 4.86 -15.72 7.19
N ASP A 38 5.99 -15.68 6.46
CA ASP A 38 6.15 -14.97 5.18
C ASP A 38 5.77 -13.47 5.28
N ILE A 39 5.95 -12.88 6.47
CA ILE A 39 5.68 -11.47 6.76
C ILE A 39 6.99 -10.68 6.72
N PRO A 40 7.04 -9.51 6.05
CA PRO A 40 8.22 -8.67 6.04
C PRO A 40 8.47 -8.06 7.44
N VAL A 41 9.66 -8.33 7.99
CA VAL A 41 10.09 -7.89 9.31
C VAL A 41 10.90 -6.61 9.17
N LEU A 42 10.60 -5.61 10.01
CA LEU A 42 11.45 -4.43 10.12
C LEU A 42 12.73 -4.80 10.87
N LEU A 43 13.87 -4.74 10.17
CA LEU A 43 15.18 -4.78 10.80
C LEU A 43 15.53 -3.38 11.32
N ASP A 44 15.89 -3.29 12.59
CA ASP A 44 16.40 -2.06 13.17
C ASP A 44 17.72 -1.69 12.48
N ALA A 45 17.74 -0.52 11.83
CA ALA A 45 18.96 -0.01 11.23
C ALA A 45 19.94 0.35 12.35
N GLU A 46 21.13 -0.25 12.33
CA GLU A 46 22.25 0.18 13.17
C GLU A 46 22.43 1.70 13.02
N PRO A 47 22.39 2.48 14.12
CA PRO A 47 22.53 3.91 14.04
C PRO A 47 23.94 4.22 13.54
N ALA A 48 24.04 4.72 12.31
CA ALA A 48 25.30 5.21 11.77
C ALA A 48 25.89 6.19 12.79
N VAL A 49 27.03 5.83 13.38
CA VAL A 49 27.77 6.69 14.33
C VAL A 49 28.36 7.85 13.54
N ALA A 50 27.51 8.80 13.17
CA ALA A 50 27.89 10.03 12.53
C ALA A 50 28.44 10.96 13.60
N ALA A 51 29.70 11.36 13.45
CA ALA A 51 30.30 12.45 14.21
C ALA A 51 29.32 13.64 14.26
N ARG A 52 29.06 14.10 15.48
CA ARG A 52 28.01 15.05 15.86
C ARG A 52 28.15 16.39 15.11
N ALA A 53 27.50 16.51 13.96
CA ALA A 53 27.12 17.81 13.42
C ALA A 53 25.95 18.36 14.26
N PRO A 54 25.81 19.70 14.45
CA PRO A 54 24.74 20.27 15.25
C PRO A 54 23.40 19.81 14.68
N GLN A 55 22.68 19.02 15.47
CA GLN A 55 21.35 18.54 15.14
C GLN A 55 20.45 19.77 14.97
N PRO A 56 19.78 19.96 13.81
CA PRO A 56 18.71 20.94 13.76
C PRO A 56 17.65 20.46 14.74
N GLU A 57 17.22 21.33 15.65
CA GLU A 57 16.05 21.06 16.48
C GLU A 57 14.89 20.70 15.56
N ILE A 58 14.55 19.41 15.53
CA ILE A 58 13.36 18.92 14.86
C ILE A 58 12.19 19.39 15.72
N LYS A 59 11.75 20.63 15.49
CA LYS A 59 10.37 20.97 15.80
C LYS A 59 9.52 19.96 15.04
N PRO A 60 8.57 19.26 15.68
CA PRO A 60 7.70 18.35 14.98
C PRO A 60 7.07 19.12 13.83
N VAL A 61 7.42 18.74 12.60
CA VAL A 61 6.71 19.19 11.42
C VAL A 61 5.31 18.65 11.63
N ALA A 62 4.38 19.54 11.94
CA ALA A 62 2.97 19.20 11.95
C ALA A 62 2.68 18.59 10.58
N GLU A 63 2.33 17.31 10.56
CA GLU A 63 1.80 16.65 9.38
C GLU A 63 0.70 17.55 8.81
N PRO A 64 0.64 17.77 7.49
CA PRO A 64 -0.49 18.46 6.91
C PRO A 64 -1.71 17.58 7.18
N ARG A 65 -2.49 17.95 8.20
CA ARG A 65 -3.80 17.37 8.49
C ARG A 65 -4.73 17.78 7.36
N THR A 66 -4.62 17.13 6.21
CA THR A 66 -5.61 17.15 5.13
C THR A 66 -6.66 16.08 5.37
N GLY A 67 -7.01 15.82 6.62
CA GLY A 67 -8.16 15.01 7.00
C GLY A 67 -9.29 15.94 7.38
N VAL A 68 -10.42 15.88 6.67
CA VAL A 68 -11.69 16.36 7.21
C VAL A 68 -11.88 15.57 8.51
N ALA A 69 -11.85 16.25 9.66
CA ALA A 69 -12.07 15.61 10.94
C ALA A 69 -13.55 15.18 10.98
N LEU A 70 -13.83 13.96 10.55
CA LEU A 70 -15.15 13.36 10.68
C LEU A 70 -15.36 13.05 12.16
N ASP A 71 -16.42 13.61 12.73
CA ASP A 71 -16.81 13.25 14.08
C ASP A 71 -17.30 11.79 14.13
N ARG A 72 -17.32 11.23 15.34
CA ARG A 72 -17.66 9.82 15.54
C ARG A 72 -19.10 9.50 15.14
N GLU A 73 -20.03 10.40 15.41
CA GLU A 73 -21.45 10.22 15.07
C GLU A 73 -21.67 10.17 13.56
N MET A 74 -20.96 11.01 12.81
CA MET A 74 -20.97 11.03 11.35
C MET A 74 -20.30 9.78 10.77
N LEU A 75 -19.22 9.29 11.37
CA LEU A 75 -18.62 8.01 10.99
C LEU A 75 -19.60 6.84 11.21
N ASP A 76 -20.33 6.83 12.33
CA ASP A 76 -21.33 5.79 12.61
C ASP A 76 -22.47 5.81 11.58
N ILE A 77 -22.94 7.00 11.19
CA ILE A 77 -23.93 7.17 10.12
C ILE A 77 -23.41 6.64 8.77
N ILE A 78 -22.18 7.02 8.41
CA ILE A 78 -21.54 6.57 7.16
C ILE A 78 -21.37 5.05 7.17
N ALA A 79 -20.90 4.47 8.27
CA ALA A 79 -20.72 3.03 8.41
C ALA A 79 -22.05 2.29 8.24
N HIS A 80 -23.12 2.80 8.86
CA HIS A 80 -24.45 2.21 8.74
C HIS A 80 -24.97 2.25 7.30
N GLU A 81 -24.90 3.41 6.64
CA GLU A 81 -25.36 3.57 5.27
C GLU A 81 -24.50 2.78 4.27
N LEU A 82 -23.18 2.71 4.49
CA LEU A 82 -22.29 1.89 3.69
C LEU A 82 -22.64 0.40 3.83
N ALA A 83 -22.82 -0.08 5.07
CA ALA A 83 -23.21 -1.46 5.33
C ALA A 83 -24.54 -1.80 4.64
N ARG A 84 -25.54 -0.92 4.73
CA ARG A 84 -26.82 -1.08 4.05
C ARG A 84 -26.66 -1.18 2.53
N ARG A 85 -25.92 -0.25 1.92
CA ARG A 85 -25.70 -0.23 0.46
C ARG A 85 -24.91 -1.44 -0.04
N VAL A 86 -23.88 -1.86 0.70
CA VAL A 86 -23.11 -3.06 0.38
C VAL A 86 -24.02 -4.28 0.45
N HIS A 87 -24.84 -4.39 1.50
CA HIS A 87 -25.79 -5.49 1.63
C HIS A 87 -26.80 -5.52 0.47
N ASP A 88 -27.44 -4.39 0.16
CA ASP A 88 -28.41 -4.29 -0.94
C ASP A 88 -27.77 -4.66 -2.29
N ARG A 89 -26.52 -4.22 -2.52
CA ARG A 89 -25.76 -4.55 -3.73
C ARG A 89 -25.45 -6.03 -3.80
N LEU A 90 -24.94 -6.62 -2.73
CA LEU A 90 -24.63 -8.05 -2.67
C LEU A 90 -25.91 -8.89 -2.86
N ALA A 91 -27.02 -8.52 -2.23
CA ALA A 91 -28.28 -9.23 -2.39
C ALA A 91 -28.78 -9.23 -3.84
N ALA A 92 -28.55 -8.13 -4.58
CA ALA A 92 -28.90 -8.03 -5.99
C ALA A 92 -27.94 -8.79 -6.92
N GLU A 93 -26.64 -8.85 -6.60
CA GLU A 93 -25.62 -9.40 -7.51
C GLU A 93 -25.24 -10.85 -7.23
N LEU A 94 -25.26 -11.28 -5.97
CA LEU A 94 -24.90 -12.65 -5.59
C LEU A 94 -25.67 -13.72 -6.37
N PRO A 95 -26.99 -13.61 -6.62
CA PRO A 95 -27.71 -14.61 -7.40
C PRO A 95 -27.15 -14.78 -8.81
N ALA A 96 -26.80 -13.67 -9.48
CA ALA A 96 -26.23 -13.71 -10.82
C ALA A 96 -24.82 -14.32 -10.82
N ILE A 97 -23.98 -13.95 -9.85
CA ILE A 97 -22.64 -14.52 -9.70
C ILE A 97 -22.76 -16.04 -9.50
N VAL A 98 -23.57 -16.48 -8.54
CA VAL A 98 -23.78 -17.91 -8.25
C VAL A 98 -24.28 -18.66 -9.47
N GLU A 99 -25.26 -18.11 -10.20
CA GLU A 99 -25.77 -18.73 -11.42
C GLU A 99 -24.67 -18.89 -12.49
N THR A 100 -23.90 -17.83 -12.74
CA THR A 100 -22.82 -17.87 -13.74
C THR A 100 -21.75 -18.89 -13.36
N THR A 101 -21.34 -18.92 -12.09
CA THR A 101 -20.34 -19.87 -11.59
C THR A 101 -20.84 -21.32 -11.65
N ILE A 102 -22.09 -21.59 -11.26
CA ILE A 102 -22.66 -22.94 -11.37
C ILE A 102 -22.72 -23.36 -12.84
N ARG A 103 -23.14 -22.46 -13.74
CA ARG A 103 -23.23 -22.76 -15.17
C ARG A 103 -21.85 -23.07 -15.76
N GLU A 104 -20.85 -22.29 -15.41
CA GLU A 104 -19.46 -22.50 -15.82
C GLU A 104 -18.94 -23.85 -15.31
N PHE A 105 -19.11 -24.12 -14.01
CA PHE A 105 -18.71 -25.39 -13.40
C PHE A 105 -19.40 -26.60 -14.04
N LEU A 106 -20.71 -26.54 -14.27
CA LEU A 106 -21.45 -27.61 -14.93
C LEU A 106 -21.10 -27.78 -16.40
N SER A 107 -20.54 -26.76 -17.05
CA SER A 107 -20.07 -26.85 -18.43
C SER A 107 -18.71 -27.53 -18.57
N GLU A 108 -17.98 -27.72 -17.46
CA GLU A 108 -16.70 -28.40 -17.48
C GLU A 108 -16.86 -29.87 -17.88
N PRO A 109 -16.10 -30.36 -18.88
CA PRO A 109 -16.30 -31.69 -19.46
C PRO A 109 -16.09 -32.83 -18.45
N GLY A 110 -15.23 -32.64 -17.44
CA GLY A 110 -15.04 -33.60 -16.35
C GLY A 110 -16.28 -33.73 -15.47
N ILE A 111 -16.95 -32.61 -15.19
CA ILE A 111 -18.18 -32.55 -14.38
C ILE A 111 -19.37 -33.10 -15.17
N VAL A 112 -19.51 -32.75 -16.44
CA VAL A 112 -20.56 -33.31 -17.32
C VAL A 112 -20.47 -34.83 -17.40
N ALA A 113 -19.26 -35.40 -17.48
CA ALA A 113 -19.05 -36.84 -17.55
C ALA A 113 -19.41 -37.57 -16.24
N LEU A 114 -19.28 -36.91 -15.09
CA LEU A 114 -19.65 -37.43 -13.76
C LEU A 114 -21.17 -37.43 -13.53
N ILE A 115 -21.89 -36.47 -14.14
CA ILE A 115 -23.33 -36.28 -13.93
C ILE A 115 -24.17 -37.05 -14.98
N ARG A 116 -23.59 -37.44 -16.12
CA ARG A 116 -24.29 -38.28 -17.11
C ARG A 116 -24.60 -39.67 -16.55
N PRO A 117 -25.84 -40.16 -16.66
CA PRO A 117 -26.14 -41.54 -16.31
C PRO A 117 -25.31 -42.48 -17.19
N ARG A 118 -24.74 -43.50 -16.54
CA ARG A 118 -23.98 -44.56 -17.19
C ARG A 118 -25.00 -45.50 -17.84
N ASP A 119 -25.24 -45.32 -19.14
CA ASP A 119 -25.97 -46.30 -19.96
C ASP A 119 -25.16 -47.60 -20.12
#